data_AF-A0A952RXI4-F1
#
_entry.id   AF-A0A952RXI4-F1
#
_cell.length_a   1.000
_cell.length_b   1.000
_cell.length_c   1.000
_cell.angle_alpha   90.00
_cell.angle_beta   90.00
_cell.angle_gamma   90.00
#
_symmetry.space_group_name_H-M   'P 1'
#
loop_
_entity.id
_entity.type
_entity.pdbx_description
1 polymer ?
#
loop_
_entity_poly.entity_id
_entity_poly.type
_entity_poly.pdbx_seq_one_letter_code
_entity_poly.pdbx_strand_id
1 'polypeptide(L)'
;MRSSTWSPQGVTHPLFPSQPVPRCFECGDLGFRLVDGMPHQCWRVKANAPHNDPNPAALMLRRAVDRLFKYGVPIDAQHFEIAKLLTRFSSERPFDKAKTLELHYPMPLRSFMGIVEDLRKVWLLPIGARKQPPSGYWIITDEDAFREYLETAKTAPITQLSTIYRVARANFPVLAGQLELDLTPEALTGKTEEHENA
;
A
#
# COMPACT_ATOMS: atom_id res chain seq x y z
N MET A 1 35.89 -35.50 -37.99
CA MET A 1 34.63 -35.30 -37.24
C MET A 1 34.56 -33.83 -36.86
N ARG A 2 33.55 -33.09 -37.35
CA ARG A 2 33.48 -31.62 -37.25
C ARG A 2 32.82 -31.22 -35.92
N SER A 3 33.53 -30.40 -35.14
CA SER A 3 33.02 -29.79 -33.92
C SER A 3 32.05 -28.66 -34.29
N SER A 4 30.78 -28.80 -33.90
CA SER A 4 29.74 -27.78 -34.13
C SER A 4 29.78 -26.79 -32.98
N THR A 5 30.28 -25.57 -33.25
CA THR A 5 30.22 -24.43 -32.35
C THR A 5 28.83 -23.80 -32.43
N TRP A 6 28.02 -24.02 -31.39
CA TRP A 6 26.73 -23.38 -31.20
C TRP A 6 26.98 -21.93 -30.75
N SER A 7 26.66 -20.95 -31.59
CA SER A 7 26.59 -19.54 -31.20
C SER A 7 25.15 -19.20 -30.82
N PRO A 8 24.86 -18.74 -29.60
CA PRO A 8 23.52 -18.29 -29.25
C PRO A 8 23.24 -17.01 -30.02
N GLN A 9 22.27 -17.09 -30.94
CA GLN A 9 21.77 -15.93 -31.67
C GLN A 9 21.22 -14.93 -30.66
N GLY A 10 21.84 -13.75 -30.62
CA GLY A 10 21.41 -12.63 -29.79
C GLY A 10 19.97 -12.28 -30.09
N VAL A 11 19.12 -12.35 -29.06
CA VAL A 11 17.76 -11.83 -29.11
C VAL A 11 17.89 -10.32 -29.29
N THR A 12 17.69 -9.88 -30.52
CA THR A 12 17.67 -8.47 -30.90
C THR A 12 16.47 -7.82 -30.22
N HIS A 13 16.74 -7.00 -29.20
CA HIS A 13 15.74 -6.09 -28.65
C HIS A 13 15.18 -5.23 -29.80
N PRO A 14 13.85 -5.12 -29.97
CA PRO A 14 13.29 -4.30 -31.03
C PRO A 14 13.68 -2.83 -30.84
N LEU A 15 14.26 -2.24 -31.89
CA LEU A 15 14.76 -0.86 -32.01
C LEU A 15 13.66 0.22 -32.07
N PHE A 16 12.41 -0.14 -31.75
CA PHE A 16 11.32 0.83 -31.75
C PHE A 16 11.17 1.43 -30.35
N PRO A 17 11.09 2.77 -30.22
CA PRO A 17 10.67 3.35 -28.95
C PRO A 17 9.30 2.78 -28.63
N SER A 18 9.19 2.09 -27.48
CA SER A 18 7.94 1.54 -27.02
C SER A 18 6.93 2.67 -26.92
N GLN A 19 5.90 2.63 -27.76
CA GLN A 19 4.79 3.56 -27.63
C GLN A 19 4.25 3.46 -26.19
N PRO A 20 3.85 4.59 -25.57
CA PRO A 20 3.33 4.57 -24.21
C PRO A 20 2.16 3.59 -24.14
N VAL A 21 2.26 2.61 -23.24
CA VAL A 21 1.21 1.60 -23.08
C VAL A 21 -0.02 2.29 -22.48
N PRO A 22 -1.18 2.26 -23.16
CA PRO A 22 -2.37 2.90 -22.65
C PRO A 22 -2.85 2.19 -21.38
N ARG A 23 -3.31 2.99 -20.41
CA ARG A 23 -3.87 2.51 -19.15
C ARG A 23 -4.91 1.41 -19.38
N CYS A 24 -4.81 0.33 -18.64
CA CYS A 24 -5.76 -0.78 -18.75
C CYS A 24 -7.14 -0.35 -18.21
N PHE A 25 -8.16 -0.40 -19.06
CA PHE A 25 -9.54 -0.05 -18.67
C PHE A 25 -10.16 -1.01 -17.64
N GLU A 26 -9.68 -2.26 -17.58
CA GLU A 26 -10.19 -3.28 -16.66
C GLU A 26 -9.61 -3.14 -15.25
N CYS A 27 -8.28 -3.24 -15.12
CA CYS A 27 -7.64 -3.23 -13.81
C CYS A 27 -7.11 -1.85 -13.40
N GLY A 28 -7.11 -0.85 -14.29
CA GLY A 28 -6.56 0.48 -14.01
C GLY A 28 -5.05 0.49 -13.75
N ASP A 29 -4.32 -0.48 -14.32
CA ASP A 29 -2.89 -0.78 -14.15
C ASP A 29 -2.51 -1.48 -12.83
N LEU A 30 -3.47 -1.99 -12.06
CA LEU A 30 -3.18 -2.80 -10.87
C LEU A 30 -2.59 -4.18 -11.19
N GLY A 31 -2.77 -4.66 -12.41
CA GLY A 31 -2.43 -6.05 -12.81
C GLY A 31 -3.43 -7.11 -12.32
N PHE A 32 -4.46 -6.73 -11.56
CA PHE A 32 -5.55 -7.60 -11.13
C PHE A 32 -6.87 -6.82 -10.95
N ARG A 33 -7.98 -7.54 -10.90
CA ARG A 33 -9.32 -7.00 -10.63
C ARG A 33 -10.06 -7.91 -9.66
N LEU A 34 -11.15 -7.42 -9.08
CA LEU A 34 -12.09 -8.27 -8.36
C LEU A 34 -13.23 -8.69 -9.29
N VAL A 35 -13.61 -9.96 -9.22
CA VAL A 35 -14.84 -10.50 -9.82
C VAL A 35 -15.54 -11.24 -8.70
N ASP A 36 -16.75 -10.81 -8.34
CA ASP A 36 -17.53 -11.39 -7.23
C ASP A 36 -16.74 -11.51 -5.91
N GLY A 37 -15.95 -10.47 -5.60
CA GLY A 37 -15.11 -10.42 -4.39
C GLY A 37 -13.82 -11.24 -4.46
N MET A 38 -13.54 -11.93 -5.57
CA MET A 38 -12.35 -12.76 -5.75
C MET A 38 -11.29 -12.06 -6.61
N PRO A 39 -10.00 -12.11 -6.25
CA PRO A 39 -8.94 -11.53 -7.06
C PRO A 39 -8.66 -12.36 -8.32
N HIS A 40 -8.81 -11.74 -9.48
CA HIS A 40 -8.44 -12.31 -10.78
C HIS A 40 -7.30 -11.51 -11.42
N GLN A 41 -6.30 -12.21 -11.93
CA GLN A 41 -5.24 -11.59 -12.72
C GLN A 41 -5.82 -10.89 -13.96
N CYS A 42 -5.29 -9.71 -14.28
CA CYS A 42 -5.69 -8.96 -15.48
C CYS A 42 -5.44 -9.82 -16.73
N TRP A 43 -6.43 -9.85 -17.63
CA TRP A 43 -6.34 -10.67 -18.85
C TRP A 43 -5.17 -10.26 -19.74
N ARG A 44 -4.81 -8.97 -19.80
CA ARG A 44 -3.66 -8.50 -20.60
C ARG A 44 -2.36 -9.07 -20.06
N VAL A 45 -2.18 -9.03 -18.73
CA VAL A 45 -1.02 -9.62 -18.06
C VAL A 45 -0.96 -11.13 -18.33
N LYS A 46 -2.10 -11.83 -18.19
CA LYS A 46 -2.20 -13.27 -18.46
C LYS A 46 -1.85 -13.62 -19.92
N ALA A 47 -2.26 -12.77 -20.87
CA ALA A 47 -2.03 -12.96 -22.30
C ALA A 47 -0.66 -12.43 -22.77
N ASN A 48 0.18 -11.92 -21.87
CA ASN A 48 1.43 -11.22 -22.19
C ASN A 48 1.23 -10.07 -23.21
N ALA A 49 0.06 -9.41 -23.14
CA ALA A 49 -0.26 -8.24 -23.94
C ALA A 49 0.27 -6.96 -23.27
N PRO A 50 0.53 -5.88 -24.03
CA PRO A 50 1.02 -4.62 -23.46
C PRO A 50 0.16 -4.12 -22.29
N HIS A 51 0.81 -3.97 -21.14
CA HIS A 51 0.19 -3.56 -19.87
C HIS A 51 1.25 -2.82 -19.03
N ASN A 52 0.86 -1.74 -18.35
CA ASN A 52 1.78 -1.05 -17.44
C ASN A 52 2.08 -1.93 -16.21
N ASP A 53 3.31 -1.94 -15.74
CA ASP A 53 3.63 -2.69 -14.53
C ASP A 53 2.89 -2.09 -13.31
N PRO A 54 2.40 -2.93 -12.38
CA PRO A 54 1.79 -2.44 -11.16
C PRO A 54 2.78 -1.61 -10.35
N ASN A 55 2.37 -0.40 -9.95
CA ASN A 55 3.20 0.44 -9.10
C ASN A 55 3.33 -0.14 -7.67
N PRO A 56 4.27 0.35 -6.84
CA PRO A 56 4.49 -0.19 -5.51
C PRO A 56 3.24 -0.18 -4.60
N ALA A 57 2.39 0.85 -4.72
CA ALA A 57 1.13 0.92 -3.97
C ALA A 57 0.11 -0.14 -4.42
N ALA A 58 0.05 -0.44 -5.72
CA ALA A 58 -0.75 -1.53 -6.27
C ALA A 58 -0.27 -2.90 -5.78
N LEU A 59 1.05 -3.09 -5.62
CA LEU A 59 1.61 -4.31 -5.03
C LEU A 59 1.22 -4.46 -3.55
N MET A 60 1.23 -3.37 -2.77
CA MET A 60 0.73 -3.38 -1.38
C MET A 60 -0.75 -3.74 -1.31
N LEU A 61 -1.57 -3.15 -2.20
CA LEU A 61 -2.99 -3.47 -2.31
C LEU A 61 -3.20 -4.95 -2.68
N ARG A 62 -2.43 -5.49 -3.63
CA ARG A 62 -2.51 -6.90 -4.01
C ARG A 62 -2.23 -7.82 -2.83
N ARG A 63 -1.17 -7.56 -2.06
CA ARG A 63 -0.83 -8.34 -0.86
C ARG A 63 -1.95 -8.31 0.19
N ALA A 64 -2.58 -7.16 0.40
CA ALA A 64 -3.70 -7.03 1.33
C ALA A 64 -4.91 -7.86 0.85
N VAL A 65 -5.26 -7.78 -0.43
CA VAL A 65 -6.35 -8.56 -1.04
C VAL A 65 -6.10 -10.07 -0.95
N ASP A 66 -4.90 -10.52 -1.33
CA ASP A 66 -4.54 -11.95 -1.25
C ASP A 66 -4.63 -12.46 0.19
N ARG A 67 -4.29 -11.62 1.17
CA ARG A 67 -4.42 -11.95 2.60
C ARG A 67 -5.87 -12.09 3.03
N LEU A 68 -6.74 -11.15 2.68
CA LEU A 68 -8.16 -11.23 3.00
C LEU A 68 -8.80 -12.48 2.39
N PHE A 69 -8.49 -12.74 1.12
CA PHE A 69 -8.95 -13.94 0.43
C PHE A 69 -8.47 -15.23 1.12
N LYS A 70 -7.18 -15.31 1.49
CA LYS A 70 -6.62 -16.44 2.23
C LYS A 70 -7.33 -16.71 3.56
N TYR A 71 -7.81 -15.67 4.25
CA TYR A 71 -8.51 -15.79 5.52
C TYR A 71 -10.04 -15.79 5.39
N GLY A 72 -10.58 -15.85 4.18
CA GLY A 72 -12.03 -15.87 3.95
C GLY A 72 -12.74 -14.59 4.39
N VAL A 73 -12.03 -13.46 4.46
CA VAL A 73 -12.63 -12.17 4.81
C VAL A 73 -13.24 -11.56 3.53
N PRO A 74 -14.54 -11.24 3.53
CA PRO A 74 -15.20 -10.70 2.36
C PRO A 74 -14.61 -9.34 1.96
N ILE A 75 -14.43 -9.14 0.66
CA ILE A 75 -13.89 -7.91 0.10
C ILE A 75 -15.04 -7.06 -0.42
N ASP A 76 -15.34 -5.98 0.29
CA ASP A 76 -16.34 -5.01 -0.12
C ASP A 76 -15.84 -4.20 -1.34
N ALA A 77 -16.74 -4.03 -2.33
CA ALA A 77 -16.41 -3.37 -3.58
C ALA A 77 -16.05 -1.89 -3.38
N GLN A 78 -16.71 -1.20 -2.45
CA GLN A 78 -16.43 0.20 -2.17
C GLN A 78 -15.06 0.38 -1.53
N HIS A 79 -14.70 -0.48 -0.57
CA HIS A 79 -13.36 -0.50 0.02
C HIS A 79 -12.28 -0.74 -1.03
N PHE A 80 -12.51 -1.69 -1.94
CA PHE A 80 -11.57 -1.97 -3.02
C PHE A 80 -11.37 -0.77 -3.95
N GLU A 81 -12.45 -0.10 -4.38
CA GLU A 81 -12.34 1.06 -5.27
C GLU A 81 -11.64 2.24 -4.59
N ILE A 82 -11.86 2.47 -3.30
CA ILE A 82 -11.11 3.48 -2.54
C ILE A 82 -9.63 3.10 -2.43
N ALA A 83 -9.30 1.84 -2.13
CA ALA A 83 -7.92 1.40 -2.06
C ALA A 83 -7.22 1.52 -3.43
N LYS A 84 -7.90 1.15 -4.52
CA LYS A 84 -7.46 1.33 -5.92
C LYS A 84 -7.32 2.79 -6.33
N LEU A 85 -8.13 3.70 -5.78
CA LEU A 85 -7.95 5.12 -5.97
C LEU A 85 -6.64 5.59 -5.30
N LEU A 86 -6.40 5.15 -4.06
CA LEU A 86 -5.22 5.54 -3.29
C LEU A 86 -3.89 5.07 -3.90
N THR A 87 -3.88 4.05 -4.77
CA THR A 87 -2.65 3.63 -5.47
C THR A 87 -2.09 4.67 -6.43
N ARG A 88 -2.84 5.73 -6.73
CA ARG A 88 -2.43 6.82 -7.63
C ARG A 88 -1.71 7.96 -6.91
N PHE A 89 -1.64 7.91 -5.58
CA PHE A 89 -1.15 8.99 -4.73
C PHE A 89 0.09 8.54 -3.96
N SER A 90 0.91 9.51 -3.55
CA SER A 90 2.15 9.30 -2.81
C SER A 90 2.26 10.25 -1.62
N SER A 91 3.31 10.15 -0.83
CA SER A 91 3.61 11.09 0.27
C SER A 91 3.84 12.53 -0.21
N GLU A 92 4.36 12.71 -1.42
CA GLU A 92 4.57 14.02 -2.07
C GLU A 92 3.27 14.59 -2.64
N ARG A 93 2.39 13.73 -3.13
CA ARG A 93 1.10 14.08 -3.74
C ARG A 93 0.00 13.20 -3.16
N PRO A 94 -0.41 13.44 -1.90
CA PRO A 94 -1.42 12.65 -1.24
C PRO A 94 -2.82 12.97 -1.78
N PHE A 95 -3.74 12.05 -1.56
CA PHE A 95 -5.15 12.22 -1.91
C PHE A 95 -5.80 13.29 -1.04
N ASP A 96 -6.09 14.44 -1.62
CA ASP A 96 -6.86 15.50 -0.98
C ASP A 96 -8.36 15.16 -1.00
N LYS A 97 -8.85 14.75 0.18
CA LYS A 97 -10.25 14.39 0.41
C LYS A 97 -11.23 15.52 0.14
N ALA A 98 -10.89 16.78 0.45
CA ALA A 98 -11.84 17.90 0.35
C ALA A 98 -12.11 18.23 -1.12
N LYS A 99 -11.04 18.30 -1.92
CA LYS A 99 -11.14 18.65 -3.33
C LYS A 99 -11.65 17.50 -4.21
N THR A 100 -11.30 16.25 -3.88
CA THR A 100 -11.46 15.14 -4.82
C THR A 100 -12.75 14.34 -4.62
N LEU A 101 -13.25 14.22 -3.39
CA LEU A 101 -14.49 13.47 -3.13
C LEU A 101 -15.69 14.16 -3.78
N GLU A 102 -15.83 15.47 -3.63
CA GLU A 102 -16.95 16.23 -4.19
C GLU A 102 -17.03 16.13 -5.72
N LEU A 103 -15.89 16.04 -6.41
CA LEU A 103 -15.83 16.05 -7.88
C LEU A 103 -15.96 14.65 -8.51
N HIS A 104 -15.53 13.59 -7.82
CA HIS A 104 -15.33 12.28 -8.47
C HIS A 104 -15.96 11.10 -7.74
N TYR A 105 -16.27 11.23 -6.44
CA TYR A 105 -16.84 10.15 -5.63
C TYR A 105 -17.85 10.75 -4.67
N PRO A 106 -19.14 10.88 -5.07
CA PRO A 106 -20.17 11.51 -4.25
C PRO A 106 -20.46 10.64 -3.03
N MET A 107 -19.62 10.77 -2.00
CA MET A 107 -19.75 10.09 -0.73
C MET A 107 -19.48 11.04 0.42
N PRO A 108 -20.19 10.91 1.54
CA PRO A 108 -19.92 11.72 2.71
C PRO A 108 -18.50 11.53 3.21
N LEU A 109 -17.84 12.62 3.62
CA LEU A 109 -16.46 12.58 4.11
C LEU A 109 -16.29 11.60 5.29
N ARG A 110 -17.29 11.52 6.18
CA ARG A 110 -17.31 10.57 7.29
C ARG A 110 -17.24 9.12 6.80
N SER A 111 -17.96 8.78 5.73
CA SER A 111 -17.94 7.44 5.14
C SER A 111 -16.59 7.12 4.55
N PHE A 112 -15.96 8.06 3.84
CA PHE A 112 -14.60 7.89 3.32
C PHE A 112 -13.59 7.62 4.45
N MET A 113 -13.66 8.41 5.54
CA MET A 113 -12.78 8.23 6.69
C MET A 113 -13.00 6.86 7.38
N GLY A 114 -14.24 6.39 7.47
CA GLY A 114 -14.56 5.05 7.94
C GLY A 114 -13.90 3.96 7.09
N ILE A 115 -14.04 4.03 5.76
CA ILE A 115 -13.41 3.09 4.83
C ILE A 115 -11.88 3.10 4.99
N VAL A 116 -11.25 4.27 5.08
CA VAL A 116 -9.80 4.36 5.30
C VAL A 116 -9.38 3.68 6.60
N GLU A 117 -10.19 3.82 7.66
CA GLU A 117 -9.92 3.18 8.93
C GLU A 117 -10.07 1.65 8.85
N ASP A 118 -11.06 1.15 8.12
CA ASP A 118 -11.27 -0.28 7.86
C ASP A 118 -10.16 -0.87 6.98
N LEU A 119 -9.70 -0.13 5.98
CA LEU A 119 -8.53 -0.51 5.19
C LEU A 119 -7.26 -0.65 6.06
N ARG A 120 -7.10 0.14 7.12
CA ARG A 120 -6.00 -0.04 8.07
C ARG A 120 -6.24 -1.19 9.05
N LYS A 121 -7.43 -1.29 9.63
CA LYS A 121 -7.72 -2.23 10.73
C LYS A 121 -7.96 -3.66 10.29
N VAL A 122 -8.67 -3.81 9.15
CA VAL A 122 -9.13 -5.10 8.63
C VAL A 122 -8.21 -5.56 7.51
N TRP A 123 -7.96 -4.70 6.52
CA TRP A 123 -7.10 -5.07 5.38
C TRP A 123 -5.62 -5.03 5.75
N LEU A 124 -5.28 -4.35 6.85
CA LEU A 124 -3.91 -4.10 7.28
C LEU A 124 -3.09 -3.43 6.16
N LEU A 125 -3.73 -2.55 5.38
CA LEU A 125 -3.08 -1.79 4.32
C LEU A 125 -2.34 -0.60 4.95
N PRO A 126 -1.09 -0.32 4.55
CA PRO A 126 -0.27 0.73 5.16
C PRO A 126 -0.67 2.11 4.64
N ILE A 127 -1.84 2.59 5.04
CA ILE A 127 -2.32 3.91 4.61
C ILE A 127 -1.71 4.99 5.51
N GLY A 128 -0.96 5.92 4.94
CA GLY A 128 -0.50 7.15 5.58
C GLY A 128 -1.59 8.22 5.60
N ALA A 129 -1.50 9.16 6.55
CA ALA A 129 -2.32 10.35 6.55
C ALA A 129 -1.53 11.55 7.08
N ARG A 130 -1.69 12.71 6.42
CA ARG A 130 -1.04 13.95 6.83
C ARG A 130 -2.07 15.08 6.91
N LYS A 131 -2.06 15.83 8.01
CA LYS A 131 -2.90 17.02 8.20
C LYS A 131 -2.24 18.29 7.63
N GLN A 132 -0.91 18.34 7.67
CA GLN A 132 -0.13 19.47 7.15
C GLN A 132 0.09 19.34 5.64
N PRO A 133 0.21 20.45 4.90
CA PRO A 133 0.51 20.42 3.47
C PRO A 133 1.84 19.72 3.14
N PRO A 134 1.90 18.89 2.08
CA PRO A 134 0.75 18.43 1.31
C PRO A 134 -0.11 17.45 2.15
N SER A 135 -1.39 17.76 2.31
CA SER A 135 -2.30 17.04 3.21
C SER A 135 -3.11 16.00 2.45
N GLY A 136 -3.38 14.84 3.07
CA GLY A 136 -4.21 13.82 2.46
C GLY A 136 -3.86 12.41 2.89
N TYR A 137 -4.25 11.44 2.06
CA TYR A 137 -4.06 10.00 2.29
C TYR A 137 -3.29 9.37 1.14
N TRP A 138 -2.46 8.38 1.45
CA TRP A 138 -1.73 7.60 0.44
C TRP A 138 -1.41 6.22 0.99
N ILE A 139 -1.02 5.29 0.11
CA ILE A 139 -0.48 3.99 0.54
C ILE A 139 1.04 4.17 0.69
N ILE A 140 1.57 3.88 1.88
CA ILE A 140 2.99 3.89 2.17
C ILE A 140 3.62 2.63 1.57
N THR A 141 4.68 2.82 0.78
CA THR A 141 5.24 1.78 -0.10
C THR A 141 6.58 1.23 0.37
N ASP A 142 7.24 1.92 1.28
CA ASP A 142 8.59 1.63 1.75
C ASP A 142 8.70 1.86 3.26
N GLU A 143 9.79 1.34 3.83
CA GLU A 143 10.00 1.30 5.26
C GLU A 143 10.31 2.68 5.86
N ASP A 144 11.11 3.49 5.17
CA ASP A 144 11.53 4.81 5.64
C ASP A 144 10.34 5.77 5.74
N ALA A 145 9.49 5.81 4.71
CA ALA A 145 8.26 6.59 4.75
C ALA A 145 7.29 6.10 5.84
N PHE A 146 7.31 4.80 6.16
CA PHE A 146 6.50 4.27 7.26
C PHE A 146 7.06 4.66 8.63
N ARG A 147 8.39 4.68 8.78
CA ARG A 147 9.09 5.16 9.99
C ARG A 147 8.79 6.64 10.23
N GLU A 148 8.86 7.49 9.21
CA GLU A 148 8.47 8.90 9.32
C GLU A 148 7.00 9.05 9.75
N TYR A 149 6.11 8.25 9.14
CA TYR A 149 4.71 8.25 9.52
C TYR A 149 4.50 7.85 11.00
N LEU A 150 5.23 6.85 11.49
CA LEU A 150 5.20 6.42 12.88
C LEU A 150 5.61 7.53 13.84
N GLU A 151 6.69 8.26 13.56
CA GLU A 151 7.14 9.37 14.41
C GLU A 151 6.03 10.41 14.61
N THR A 152 5.29 10.73 13.54
CA THR A 152 4.14 11.65 13.65
C THR A 152 2.96 11.04 14.42
N ALA A 153 2.82 9.70 14.37
CA ALA A 153 1.72 8.97 14.98
C ALA A 153 1.97 8.58 16.44
N LYS A 154 3.18 8.74 16.99
CA LYS A 154 3.49 8.42 18.41
C LYS A 154 2.58 9.13 19.42
N THR A 155 2.05 10.30 19.06
CA THR A 155 1.11 11.07 19.89
C THR A 155 -0.34 10.62 19.77
N ALA A 156 -0.62 9.62 18.93
CA ALA A 156 -1.96 9.11 18.71
C ALA A 156 -2.46 8.23 19.87
N PRO A 157 -3.79 8.05 20.01
CA PRO A 157 -4.34 7.13 21.00
C PRO A 157 -3.82 5.69 20.86
N ILE A 158 -3.71 4.97 21.98
CA ILE A 158 -3.18 3.59 22.05
C ILE A 158 -3.85 2.64 21.05
N THR A 159 -5.16 2.77 20.83
CA THR A 159 -5.89 1.94 19.86
C THR A 159 -5.41 2.15 18.41
N GLN A 160 -4.99 3.37 18.08
CA GLN A 160 -4.38 3.67 16.78
C GLN A 160 -2.97 3.11 16.70
N LEU A 161 -2.16 3.23 17.77
CA LEU A 161 -0.82 2.66 17.82
C LEU A 161 -0.84 1.13 17.65
N SER A 162 -1.77 0.43 18.31
CA SER A 162 -1.97 -1.02 18.13
C SER A 162 -2.31 -1.38 16.69
N THR A 163 -3.17 -0.58 16.04
CA THR A 163 -3.50 -0.78 14.62
C THR A 163 -2.28 -0.57 13.72
N ILE A 164 -1.52 0.51 13.96
CA ILE A 164 -0.32 0.82 13.18
C ILE A 164 0.74 -0.28 13.35
N TYR A 165 0.92 -0.80 14.56
CA TYR A 165 1.84 -1.91 14.80
C TYR A 165 1.41 -3.19 14.06
N ARG A 166 0.11 -3.53 14.05
CA ARG A 166 -0.41 -4.66 13.23
C ARG A 166 -0.15 -4.45 11.74
N VAL A 167 -0.29 -3.21 11.26
CA VAL A 167 0.03 -2.82 9.87
C VAL A 167 1.53 -2.94 9.59
N ALA A 168 2.38 -2.52 10.53
CA ALA A 168 3.83 -2.64 10.42
C ALA A 168 4.25 -4.11 10.29
N ARG A 169 3.79 -4.97 11.20
CA ARG A 169 4.09 -6.41 11.18
C ARG A 169 3.66 -7.10 9.88
N ALA A 170 2.57 -6.62 9.29
CA ALA A 170 2.01 -7.14 8.06
C ALA A 170 2.79 -6.73 6.78
N ASN A 171 3.45 -5.57 6.77
CA ASN A 171 4.00 -4.98 5.54
C ASN A 171 5.50 -4.65 5.62
N PHE A 172 6.01 -4.40 6.83
CA PHE A 172 7.38 -3.98 7.15
C PHE A 172 7.90 -4.79 8.36
N PRO A 173 8.10 -6.10 8.21
CA PRO A 173 8.40 -6.98 9.34
C PRO A 173 9.72 -6.65 10.05
N VAL A 174 10.72 -6.14 9.31
CA VAL A 174 12.01 -5.72 9.89
C VAL A 174 11.80 -4.55 10.85
N LEU A 175 11.09 -3.51 10.41
CA LEU A 175 10.72 -2.36 11.24
C LEU A 175 9.84 -2.76 12.44
N ALA A 176 8.89 -3.67 12.25
CA ALA A 176 8.03 -4.14 13.33
C ALA A 176 8.82 -4.80 14.48
N GLY A 177 9.88 -5.56 14.16
CA GLY A 177 10.77 -6.13 15.16
C GLY A 177 11.53 -5.08 15.97
N GLN A 178 11.84 -3.92 15.36
CA GLN A 178 12.44 -2.78 16.07
C GLN A 178 11.42 -2.08 16.98
N LEU A 179 10.17 -1.94 16.53
CA LEU A 179 9.11 -1.31 17.32
C LEU A 179 8.71 -2.12 18.57
N GLU A 180 8.80 -3.45 18.53
CA GLU A 180 8.57 -4.29 19.72
C GLU A 180 9.56 -3.99 20.85
N LEU A 181 10.78 -3.57 20.50
CA LEU A 181 11.82 -3.20 21.46
C LEU A 181 11.58 -1.80 22.05
N ASP A 182 10.99 -0.88 21.29
CA ASP A 182 10.74 0.52 21.70
C ASP A 182 9.43 0.71 22.50
N LEU A 183 8.49 -0.25 22.44
CA LEU A 183 7.17 -0.16 23.08
C LEU A 183 7.09 -0.94 24.42
N THR A 184 8.23 -1.22 25.07
CA THR A 184 8.23 -1.87 26.39
C THR A 184 7.48 -1.02 27.43
N PRO A 185 6.89 -1.65 28.47
CA PRO A 185 6.12 -0.94 29.50
C PRO A 185 6.92 0.19 30.20
N GLU A 186 8.25 0.08 30.28
CA GLU A 186 9.09 1.16 30.82
C GLU A 186 9.01 2.44 29.97
N ALA A 187 9.02 2.33 28.64
CA ALA A 187 8.94 3.48 27.74
C ALA A 187 7.56 4.18 27.78
N LEU A 188 6.50 3.44 28.12
CA LEU A 188 5.12 3.96 28.22
C LEU A 188 4.75 4.51 29.60
N THR A 189 5.54 4.24 30.64
CA THR A 189 5.26 4.67 32.02
C THR A 189 5.95 5.96 32.42
N GLY A 190 6.80 6.54 31.57
CA GLY A 190 7.45 7.83 31.85
C GLY A 190 8.31 7.84 33.12
N LYS A 191 8.73 6.68 33.60
CA LYS A 191 9.75 6.59 34.65
C LYS A 191 11.11 6.82 33.99
N THR A 192 11.44 8.09 33.77
CA THR A 192 12.84 8.50 33.76
C THR A 192 13.42 8.08 35.09
N GLU A 193 14.25 7.04 35.09
CA GLU A 193 15.12 6.74 36.21
C GLU A 193 15.99 7.98 36.41
N GLU A 194 15.62 8.80 37.40
CA GLU A 194 16.52 9.75 38.02
C GLU A 194 17.65 8.91 38.60
N HIS A 195 18.74 8.78 37.85
CA HIS A 195 20.02 8.40 38.41
C HIS A 195 20.44 9.50 39.39
N GLU A 196 20.01 9.36 40.65
CA GLU A 196 20.68 9.94 41.81
C GLU A 196 22.12 9.41 41.83
N ASN A 197 23.04 10.21 41.29
CA ASN A 197 24.45 10.09 41.64
C ASN A 197 24.65 10.77 42.99
N ALA A 198 24.72 9.96 44.04
CA ALA A 198 25.34 10.28 45.31
C ALA A 198 26.85 9.97 45.25
#